data_AF-A0A150KP73-F1
#
_entry.id   AF-A0A150KP73-F1
#
_cell.length_a   1.000
_cell.length_b   1.000
_cell.length_c   1.000
_cell.angle_alpha   90.00
_cell.angle_beta   90.00
_cell.angle_gamma   90.00
#
_symmetry.space_group_name_H-M   'P 1'
#
loop_
_entity.id
_entity.type
_entity.pdbx_description
1 polymer ?
#
loop_
_entity_poly.entity_id
_entity_poly.type
_entity_poly.pdbx_seq_one_letter_code
_entity_poly.pdbx_strand_id
1 'polypeptide(L)' 'MYRFEKTFQFDSWCNRMKLTEKEKNDLTEYMLHATLNIKKKFHIEVIENTIISFKGEAIIIKARKI' A
#
# COMPACT_ATOMS: atom_id res chain seq x y z
N MET A 1 12.55 -10.01 17.04
CA MET A 1 11.76 -9.09 16.19
C MET A 1 11.19 -9.92 15.05
N TYR A 2 9.87 -9.88 14.84
CA TYR A 2 9.23 -10.57 13.72
C TYR A 2 8.79 -9.53 12.69
N ARG A 3 9.05 -9.79 11.41
CA ARG A 3 8.60 -8.96 10.28
C ARG A 3 7.62 -9.76 9.44
N PHE A 4 6.59 -9.11 8.95
CA PHE A 4 5.60 -9.71 8.06
C PHE A 4 5.20 -8.72 6.98
N GLU A 5 4.98 -9.26 5.78
CA GLU A 5 4.37 -8.51 4.69
C GLU A 5 2.86 -8.54 4.83
N LYS A 6 2.21 -7.44 4.49
CA LYS A 6 0.75 -7.37 4.40
C LYS A 6 0.35 -6.81 3.05
N THR A 7 -0.43 -7.59 2.31
CA THR A 7 -1.08 -7.11 1.08
C THR A 7 -2.34 -6.33 1.45
N PHE A 8 -2.46 -5.13 0.91
CA PHE A 8 -3.63 -4.26 1.02
C PHE A 8 -4.35 -4.24 -0.33
N GLN A 9 -5.62 -4.63 -0.33
CA GLN A 9 -6.51 -4.40 -1.46
C GLN A 9 -6.83 -2.90 -1.53
N PHE A 10 -6.51 -2.26 -2.64
CA PHE A 10 -6.46 -0.80 -2.76
C PHE A 10 -7.83 -0.17 -2.46
N ASP A 11 -8.87 -0.60 -3.17
CA ASP A 11 -10.22 -0.06 -2.98
C ASP A 11 -10.75 -0.25 -1.55
N SER A 12 -10.64 -1.48 -1.04
CA SER A 12 -11.02 -1.80 0.34
C SER A 12 -10.25 -0.97 1.38
N TRP A 13 -8.98 -0.65 1.12
CA TRP A 13 -8.17 0.19 1.98
C TRP A 13 -8.61 1.66 1.89
N CYS A 14 -8.83 2.20 0.70
CA CYS A 14 -9.34 3.55 0.50
C CYS A 14 -10.69 3.76 1.21
N ASN A 15 -11.60 2.78 1.07
CA ASN A 15 -12.92 2.81 1.71
C ASN A 15 -12.82 2.81 3.25
N ARG A 16 -11.93 2.00 3.83
CA ARG A 16 -11.68 2.01 5.29
C ARG A 16 -11.12 3.34 5.79
N MET A 17 -10.29 3.99 4.97
CA MET A 17 -9.72 5.31 5.26
C MET A 17 -10.71 6.45 4.99
N LYS A 18 -11.88 6.16 4.42
CA LYS A 18 -12.92 7.13 4.04
C LYS A 18 -12.41 8.21 3.08
N LEU A 19 -11.54 7.82 2.15
CA LEU A 19 -11.08 8.71 1.09
C LEU A 19 -12.27 9.07 0.20
N THR A 20 -12.34 10.33 -0.20
CA THR A 20 -13.24 10.79 -1.25
C THR A 20 -12.78 10.25 -2.61
N GLU A 21 -13.68 10.22 -3.60
CA GLU A 21 -13.31 9.81 -4.97
C GLU A 21 -12.19 10.67 -5.55
N LYS A 22 -12.16 11.97 -5.22
CA LYS A 22 -11.08 12.85 -5.65
C LYS A 22 -9.73 12.40 -5.07
N GLU A 23 -9.65 12.19 -3.76
CA GLU A 23 -8.39 11.75 -3.12
C GLU A 23 -7.95 10.38 -3.60
N LYS A 24 -8.90 9.47 -3.85
CA LYS A 24 -8.62 8.15 -4.43
C LYS A 24 -8.07 8.27 -5.85
N ASN A 25 -8.61 9.16 -6.68
CA ASN A 25 -8.11 9.40 -8.04
C ASN A 25 -6.72 10.02 -8.03
N ASP A 26 -6.51 11.06 -7.22
CA ASP A 26 -5.20 11.72 -7.06
C ASP A 26 -4.13 10.71 -6.59
N LEU A 27 -4.47 9.85 -5.63
CA LEU A 27 -3.59 8.78 -5.16
C LEU A 27 -3.32 7.72 -6.23
N THR A 28 -4.33 7.37 -7.02
CA THR A 28 -4.20 6.41 -8.11
C THR A 28 -3.22 6.93 -9.15
N GLU A 29 -3.38 8.18 -9.59
CA GLU A 29 -2.47 8.84 -10.53
C GLU A 29 -1.03 8.88 -9.96
N TYR A 30 -0.86 9.31 -8.71
CA TYR A 30 0.44 9.35 -8.06
C TYR A 30 1.15 7.99 -8.04
N MET A 31 0.44 6.92 -7.67
CA MET A 31 1.00 5.57 -7.60
C MET A 31 1.25 4.96 -9.00
N LEU A 32 0.43 5.28 -10.00
CA LEU A 32 0.65 4.87 -11.39
C LEU A 32 1.88 5.56 -12.00
N HIS A 33 2.17 6.80 -11.62
CA HIS A 33 3.35 7.53 -12.09
C HIS A 33 4.61 7.29 -11.24
N ALA A 34 4.51 6.49 -10.17
CA ALA A 34 5.66 6.13 -9.35
C ALA A 34 6.73 5.40 -10.18
N THR A 35 8.00 5.62 -9.80
CA THR A 35 9.13 4.96 -10.45
C THR A 35 9.04 3.44 -10.33
N LEU A 36 9.69 2.71 -11.24
CA LEU A 36 9.72 1.25 -11.20
C LEU A 36 10.28 0.70 -9.88
N ASN A 37 11.24 1.40 -9.28
CA ASN A 37 11.81 1.01 -7.98
C ASN A 37 10.78 1.09 -6.85
N ILE A 38 9.96 2.14 -6.83
CA ILE A 38 8.87 2.27 -5.84
C ILE A 38 7.83 1.18 -6.08
N LYS A 39 7.37 1.00 -7.32
CA LYS A 39 6.40 -0.04 -7.67
C LYS A 39 6.88 -1.44 -7.26
N LYS A 40 8.15 -1.76 -7.52
CA LYS A 40 8.78 -3.02 -7.09
C LYS A 40 8.88 -3.13 -5.57
N LYS A 41 9.33 -2.08 -4.88
CA LYS A 41 9.51 -2.10 -3.41
C LYS A 41 8.19 -2.40 -2.70
N PHE A 42 7.10 -1.77 -3.14
CA PHE A 42 5.78 -1.93 -2.55
C PHE A 42 4.94 -3.01 -3.24
N HIS A 43 5.49 -3.76 -4.20
CA HIS A 43 4.74 -4.76 -4.99
C HIS A 43 3.38 -4.24 -5.45
N ILE A 44 3.37 -3.07 -6.10
CA ILE A 44 2.13 -2.45 -6.60
C ILE A 44 1.64 -3.27 -7.80
N GLU A 45 0.46 -3.85 -7.68
CA GLU A 45 -0.21 -4.60 -8.75
C GLU A 45 -1.17 -3.69 -9.51
N VAL A 46 -0.98 -3.62 -10.83
CA VAL A 46 -1.78 -2.79 -11.74
C VAL A 46 -2.35 -3.66 -12.85
N ILE A 47 -3.66 -3.56 -13.10
CA ILE A 47 -4.36 -4.22 -14.22
C ILE A 47 -5.12 -3.13 -14.97
N GLU A 48 -4.89 -2.97 -16.27
CA GLU A 48 -5.61 -1.98 -17.11
C GLU A 48 -5.63 -0.57 -16.48
N ASN A 49 -4.46 -0.07 -16.06
CA ASN A 49 -4.30 1.21 -15.35
C ASN A 49 -5.03 1.33 -14.00
N THR A 50 -5.57 0.24 -13.45
CA THR A 50 -6.22 0.21 -12.14
C THR A 50 -5.31 -0.41 -11.10
N ILE A 51 -5.14 0.24 -9.95
CA ILE A 51 -4.36 -0.32 -8.84
C ILE A 51 -5.23 -1.33 -8.10
N ILE A 52 -4.77 -2.58 -8.07
CA ILE A 52 -5.47 -3.68 -7.42
C ILE A 52 -5.00 -3.81 -5.97
N SER A 53 -3.68 -3.88 -5.77
CA SER A 53 -3.10 -4.10 -4.46
C SER A 53 -1.70 -3.49 -4.31
N PHE A 54 -1.26 -3.35 -3.06
CA PHE A 54 0.11 -3.04 -2.70
C PHE A 54 0.49 -3.74 -1.40
N LYS A 55 1.78 -3.92 -1.15
CA LYS A 55 2.31 -4.51 0.08
C LYS A 55 2.93 -3.46 1.00
N GLY A 56 2.65 -3.58 2.29
CA GLY A 56 3.37 -2.88 3.35
C GLY A 56 4.16 -3.84 4.24
N GLU A 57 5.10 -3.30 4.99
CA GLU A 57 5.88 -4.03 6.00
C GLU A 57 5.33 -3.71 7.39
N ALA A 58 5.22 -4.73 8.23
CA ALA A 58 4.85 -4.58 9.63
C ALA A 58 5.75 -5.42 10.53
N ILE A 59 5.92 -4.98 11.77
CA ILE A 59 6.86 -5.59 12.72
C ILE A 59 6.22 -5.76 14.10
N ILE A 60 6.59 -6.84 14.79
CA ILE A 60 6.29 -7.03 16.20
C ILE A 60 7.62 -7.07 16.98
N ILE A 61 7.72 -6.17 17.96
CA ILE A 61 8.85 -6.06 18.87
C ILE A 61 8.37 -6.41 20.27
N LYS A 62 9.02 -7.40 20.90
CA LYS A 62 8.88 -7.69 22.33
C LYS A 62 10.10 -7.11 23.03
N ALA A 63 9.87 -6.14 23.91
CA ALA A 63 10.93 -5.50 24.70
C ALA A 63 10.75 -5.82 26.19
N ARG A 64 11.86 -5.87 26.92
CA ARG A 64 11.90 -6.00 28.39
C ARG A 64 12.79 -4.88 28.92
N LYS A 65 12.32 -4.17 29.95
CA LYS A 65 13.14 -3.19 30.67
C LYS A 65 14.30 -3.91 31.38
N ILE A 66 15.52 -3.40 31.20
CA ILE A 66 16.72 -3.85 31.91
C ILE A 66 16.73 -3.24 33.30
#